data_AF-A0A3G4RWS9-F1
#
_entry.id   AF-A0A3G4RWS9-F1
#
_cell.length_a   1.000
_cell.length_b   1.000
_cell.length_c   1.000
_cell.angle_alpha   90.00
_cell.angle_beta   90.00
_cell.angle_gamma   90.00
#
_symmetry.space_group_name_H-M   'P 1'
#
loop_
_entity.id
_entity.type
_entity.pdbx_description
1 polymer ?
#
loop_
_entity_poly.entity_id
_entity_poly.type
_entity_poly.pdbx_seq_one_letter_code
_entity_poly.pdbx_strand_id
1 'polypeptide(L)'
;MHQAVVQYAERAAEKLRGERQYCRQVTTFVRTSPFAVKEPCYSNAAVEKLPLPTQDSRDIIAAACRALNHVWREGYRYMKAGVMLADFTPSGIAQPGLFDEIQPRKNR
;
A
#
# COMPACT_ATOMS: atom_id res chain seq x y z
N MET A 1 8.36 6.90 10.20
CA MET A 1 7.24 6.04 9.71
C MET A 1 7.30 5.78 8.22
N HIS A 2 7.54 6.79 7.37
CA HIS A 2 7.65 6.61 5.93
C HIS A 2 8.59 5.47 5.50
N GLN A 3 9.81 5.41 6.06
CA GLN A 3 10.77 4.34 5.76
C GLN A 3 10.26 2.93 6.11
N ALA A 4 9.54 2.78 7.23
CA ALA A 4 8.97 1.49 7.63
C ALA A 4 7.89 1.04 6.63
N VAL A 5 7.01 1.96 6.22
CA VAL A 5 5.96 1.67 5.22
C VAL A 5 6.57 1.26 3.87
N VAL A 6 7.61 1.97 3.41
CA VAL A 6 8.34 1.61 2.18
C VAL A 6 8.91 0.19 2.27
N GLN A 7 9.59 -0.15 3.36
CA GLN A 7 10.17 -1.48 3.55
C GLN A 7 9.10 -2.58 3.62
N TYR A 8 7.95 -2.31 4.24
CA TYR A 8 6.85 -3.27 4.30
C TYR A 8 6.18 -3.47 2.93
N ALA A 9 6.00 -2.39 2.18
CA ALA A 9 5.48 -2.43 0.81
C ALA A 9 6.41 -3.20 -0.13
N GLU A 10 7.72 -2.99 -0.02
CA GLU A 10 8.73 -3.71 -0.80
C GLU A 10 8.67 -5.23 -0.53
N ARG A 11 8.70 -5.64 0.74
CA ARG A 11 8.59 -7.05 1.14
C ARG A 11 7.27 -7.69 0.72
N ALA A 12 6.17 -6.94 0.82
CA ALA A 12 4.86 -7.42 0.38
C ALA A 12 4.84 -7.66 -1.13
N ALA A 13 5.44 -6.75 -1.91
CA ALA A 13 5.59 -6.91 -3.36
C ALA A 13 6.50 -8.10 -3.72
N GLU A 14 7.61 -8.31 -3.01
CA GLU A 14 8.46 -9.49 -3.19
C GLU A 14 7.70 -10.80 -2.97
N LYS A 15 6.91 -10.88 -1.90
CA LYS A 15 6.07 -12.05 -1.62
C LYS A 15 5.03 -12.27 -2.71
N LEU A 16 4.36 -11.21 -3.15
CA LEU A 16 3.38 -11.24 -4.22
C LEU A 16 3.99 -11.79 -5.54
N ARG A 17 5.23 -11.37 -5.86
CA ARG A 17 6.00 -11.90 -7.00
C ARG A 17 6.34 -13.37 -6.85
N GLY A 18 6.75 -13.81 -5.66
CA GLY A 18 7.01 -15.22 -5.36
C GLY A 18 5.78 -16.10 -5.58
N GLU A 19 4.60 -15.56 -5.26
CA GLU A 19 3.30 -16.24 -5.42
C GLU A 19 2.71 -16.08 -6.84
N ARG A 20 3.38 -15.34 -7.74
CA ARG A 20 2.93 -15.03 -9.12
C ARG A 20 1.52 -14.41 -9.16
N GLN A 21 1.19 -13.61 -8.16
CA GLN A 21 -0.08 -12.88 -8.07
C GLN A 21 0.13 -11.42 -8.45
N TYR A 22 -0.97 -10.73 -8.72
CA TYR A 22 -1.00 -9.27 -8.89
C TYR A 22 -2.03 -8.71 -7.93
N CYS A 23 -1.82 -7.49 -7.44
CA CYS A 23 -2.78 -6.80 -6.57
C CYS A 23 -3.30 -5.53 -7.25
N ARG A 24 -4.53 -5.15 -6.92
CA ARG A 24 -5.10 -3.85 -7.30
C ARG A 24 -5.37 -2.93 -6.12
N GLN A 25 -5.23 -3.42 -4.90
CA GLN A 25 -5.54 -2.63 -3.72
C GLN A 25 -4.36 -2.62 -2.75
N VAL A 26 -3.95 -1.43 -2.33
CA VAL A 26 -2.91 -1.22 -1.32
C VAL A 26 -3.51 -0.43 -0.17
N THR A 27 -3.58 -1.05 1.00
CA THR A 27 -4.09 -0.42 2.22
C THR A 27 -2.92 -0.12 3.16
N THR A 28 -2.81 1.12 3.63
CA THR A 28 -1.85 1.49 4.67
C THR A 28 -2.60 1.89 5.93
N PHE A 29 -2.19 1.35 7.07
CA PHE A 29 -2.79 1.67 8.36
C PHE A 29 -1.73 2.14 9.35
N VAL A 30 -2.15 3.01 10.26
CA VAL A 30 -1.32 3.58 11.32
C VAL A 30 -2.10 3.58 12.63
N ARG A 31 -1.41 3.39 13.75
CA ARG A 31 -1.98 3.56 15.09
C ARG A 31 -0.97 4.08 16.10
N THR A 32 -1.45 4.88 17.05
CA THR A 32 -0.71 5.26 18.25
C THR A 32 -0.84 4.20 19.34
N SER A 33 -0.09 4.36 20.42
CA SER A 33 -0.13 3.42 21.55
C SER A 33 -1.45 3.55 22.31
N PRO A 34 -2.21 2.46 22.53
CA PRO A 34 -3.39 2.49 23.39
C PRO A 34 -3.06 2.66 24.88
N PHE A 35 -1.79 2.45 25.27
CA PHE A 35 -1.33 2.52 26.67
C PHE A 35 -0.76 3.89 27.05
N ALA A 36 -0.71 4.84 26.12
CA ALA A 36 -0.23 6.19 26.39
C ALA A 36 -1.36 7.02 27.02
N VAL A 37 -1.58 6.85 28.34
CA VAL A 37 -2.70 7.44 29.11
C VAL A 37 -2.81 8.97 28.97
N LYS A 38 -1.70 9.66 28.65
CA LYS A 38 -1.63 11.13 28.50
C LYS A 38 -1.52 11.61 27.05
N GLU A 39 -1.49 10.71 26.07
CA GLU A 39 -1.35 11.08 24.66
C GLU A 39 -2.66 10.78 23.89
N PRO A 40 -2.98 11.55 22.83
CA PRO A 40 -4.12 11.27 21.99
C PRO A 40 -4.04 9.88 21.30
N CYS A 41 -5.05 9.04 21.54
CA CYS A 41 -5.23 7.79 20.80
C CYS A 41 -5.74 8.08 19.39
N TYR A 42 -5.03 7.56 18.37
CA TYR A 42 -5.41 7.68 16.97
C TYR A 42 -5.08 6.40 16.24
N SER A 43 -6.02 5.94 15.42
CA SER A 43 -5.87 4.80 14.53
C SER A 43 -6.67 5.08 13.28
N ASN A 44 -6.07 4.86 12.12
CA ASN A 44 -6.74 5.07 10.84
C ASN A 44 -6.10 4.21 9.75
N ALA A 45 -6.83 4.00 8.66
CA ALA A 45 -6.37 3.29 7.48
C ALA A 45 -6.89 3.99 6.21
N ALA A 46 -6.07 4.01 5.17
CA ALA A 46 -6.47 4.47 3.85
C ALA A 46 -6.17 3.39 2.82
N VAL A 47 -7.00 3.38 1.78
CA VAL A 47 -6.97 2.42 0.70
C VAL A 47 -6.67 3.16 -0.59
N GLU A 48 -5.67 2.69 -1.33
CA GLU A 48 -5.35 3.15 -2.67
C GLU A 48 -5.68 2.02 -3.65
N LYS A 49 -6.59 2.31 -4.58
CA LYS A 49 -6.93 1.40 -5.67
C LYS A 49 -6.08 1.73 -6.88
N LEU A 50 -5.35 0.73 -7.36
CA LEU A 50 -4.51 0.82 -8.54
C LEU A 50 -5.37 0.63 -9.79
N PRO A 51 -5.13 1.42 -10.86
CA PRO A 51 -5.90 1.33 -12.10
C PRO A 51 -5.73 -0.06 -12.74
N LEU A 52 -4.51 -0.58 -12.73
CA LEU A 52 -4.14 -1.89 -13.27
C LEU A 52 -3.63 -2.82 -12.16
N PRO A 53 -3.87 -4.14 -12.26
CA PRO A 53 -3.20 -5.12 -11.42
C PRO A 53 -1.68 -5.03 -11.59
N THR A 54 -0.96 -4.95 -10.47
CA THR A 54 0.51 -4.89 -10.48
C THR A 54 1.10 -5.77 -9.37
N GLN A 55 2.33 -6.18 -9.61
CA GLN A 55 3.22 -6.75 -8.60
C GLN A 55 4.56 -6.00 -8.56
N ASP A 56 4.64 -4.83 -9.21
CA ASP A 56 5.82 -3.98 -9.21
C ASP A 56 5.95 -3.24 -7.88
N SER A 57 7.10 -3.41 -7.22
CA SER A 57 7.39 -2.77 -5.94
C SER A 57 7.24 -1.25 -6.00
N ARG A 58 7.57 -0.59 -7.12
CA ARG A 58 7.50 0.87 -7.24
C ARG A 58 6.07 1.37 -7.20
N ASP A 59 5.16 0.67 -7.88
CA ASP A 59 3.74 1.04 -7.90
C ASP A 59 3.11 0.80 -6.53
N ILE A 60 3.45 -0.32 -5.88
CA ILE A 60 2.96 -0.67 -4.54
C ILE A 60 3.50 0.30 -3.48
N ILE A 61 4.79 0.64 -3.53
CA ILE A 61 5.41 1.62 -2.62
C ILE A 61 4.77 2.99 -2.82
N ALA A 62 4.60 3.45 -4.07
CA ALA A 62 4.00 4.74 -4.36
C ALA A 62 2.55 4.81 -3.84
N ALA A 63 1.76 3.75 -4.01
CA ALA A 63 0.42 3.66 -3.44
C ALA A 63 0.44 3.64 -1.91
N ALA A 64 1.32 2.85 -1.28
CA ALA A 64 1.43 2.83 0.18
C ALA A 64 1.81 4.21 0.76
N CYS A 65 2.70 4.95 0.09
CA CYS A 65 3.06 6.31 0.48
C CYS A 65 1.89 7.30 0.35
N ARG A 66 1.10 7.22 -0.74
CA ARG A 66 -0.11 8.05 -0.89
C ARG A 66 -1.14 7.73 0.20
N ALA A 67 -1.40 6.45 0.44
CA ALA A 67 -2.29 6.00 1.52
C ALA A 67 -1.81 6.49 2.89
N LEU A 68 -0.50 6.43 3.16
CA LEU A 68 0.08 6.95 4.40
C LEU A 68 -0.20 8.45 4.57
N ASN A 69 -0.02 9.24 3.51
CA ASN A 69 -0.26 10.69 3.55
C ASN A 69 -1.73 11.01 3.87
N HIS A 70 -2.68 10.20 3.41
CA HIS A 70 -4.11 10.38 3.73
C HIS A 70 -4.46 10.14 5.20
N VAL A 71 -3.73 9.26 5.89
CA VAL A 71 -3.98 8.94 7.31
C VAL A 71 -3.04 9.63 8.28
N TRP A 72 -1.99 10.28 7.77
CA TRP A 72 -1.00 10.95 8.59
C TRP A 72 -1.57 12.22 9.22
N ARG A 73 -1.30 12.39 10.51
CA ARG A 73 -1.63 13.58 11.29
C ARG A 73 -0.40 13.97 12.10
N GLU A 74 -0.02 15.24 12.00
CA GLU A 74 1.07 15.78 12.80
C GLU A 74 0.71 15.78 14.29
N GLY A 75 1.74 15.75 15.15
CA GLY A 75 1.57 15.74 16.60
C GLY A 75 1.21 14.39 17.23
N TYR A 76 0.96 13.35 16.43
CA TYR A 76 0.71 12.00 16.94
C TYR A 76 1.99 11.14 16.98
N ARG A 77 2.21 10.46 18.11
CA ARG A 77 3.28 9.48 18.25
C ARG A 77 2.81 8.09 17.80
N TYR A 78 2.93 7.85 16.49
CA TYR A 78 2.59 6.55 15.92
C TYR A 78 3.50 5.43 16.47
N MET A 79 2.88 4.34 16.91
CA MET A 79 3.56 3.16 17.44
C MET A 79 3.63 2.02 16.42
N LYS A 80 2.63 1.91 15.55
CA LYS A 80 2.57 0.84 14.54
C LYS A 80 2.08 1.38 13.22
N ALA A 81 2.65 0.85 12.14
CA ALA A 81 2.17 0.99 10.79
C ALA A 81 2.18 -0.37 10.09
N GLY A 82 1.45 -0.51 9.00
CA GLY A 82 1.50 -1.70 8.16
C GLY A 82 0.90 -1.46 6.79
N VAL A 83 1.25 -2.35 5.87
CA VAL A 83 0.77 -2.37 4.48
C VAL A 83 0.07 -3.70 4.25
N MET A 84 -1.10 -3.65 3.63
CA MET A 84 -1.88 -4.82 3.25
C MET A 84 -2.21 -4.72 1.76
N LEU A 85 -1.89 -5.79 1.03
CA LEU A 85 -2.26 -5.92 -0.38
C LEU A 85 -3.55 -6.74 -0.47
N ALA A 86 -4.44 -6.36 -1.38
CA ALA A 86 -5.72 -7.02 -1.62
C ALA A 86 -6.14 -6.92 -3.09
N ASP A 87 -7.30 -7.49 -3.42
CA ASP A 87 -7.80 -7.60 -4.79
C ASP A 87 -6.76 -8.33 -5.67
N PHE A 88 -6.49 -9.58 -5.28
CA PHE A 88 -5.49 -10.42 -5.94
C PHE A 88 -6.05 -11.09 -7.19
N THR A 89 -5.24 -11.12 -8.25
CA THR A 89 -5.55 -11.81 -9.50
C THR A 89 -4.34 -12.63 -9.97
N PRO A 90 -4.57 -13.85 -10.51
CA PRO A 90 -3.51 -14.68 -11.07
C PRO A 90 -2.98 -14.14 -12.40
N SER A 91 -3.71 -13.26 -13.07
CA SER A 91 -3.28 -12.62 -14.32
C SER A 91 -3.07 -11.12 -14.13
N GLY A 92 -1.90 -10.63 -14.54
CA GLY A 92 -1.61 -9.20 -14.66
C GLY A 92 -2.31 -8.55 -15.84
N ILE A 93 -3.17 -9.29 -16.54
CA ILE A 93 -3.88 -8.84 -17.73
C ILE A 93 -5.16 -8.17 -17.23
N ALA A 94 -5.10 -6.85 -17.06
CA ALA A 94 -6.30 -6.04 -17.20
C ALA A 94 -6.47 -5.74 -18.68
N GLN A 95 -7.66 -6.00 -19.23
CA GLN A 95 -8.04 -5.48 -20.53
C GLN A 95 -8.12 -3.95 -20.38
N PRO A 96 -7.23 -3.17 -21.02
CA PRO A 96 -7.33 -1.72 -20.96
C PRO A 96 -8.65 -1.29 -21.62
N GLY A 97 -9.27 -0.23 -21.12
CA GLY A 97 -10.33 0.44 -21.87
C GLY A 97 -9.81 0.87 -23.24
N LEU A 98 -10.71 0.97 -24.23
CA LEU A 98 -10.36 1.36 -25.61
C LEU A 98 -9.58 2.70 -25.69
N PHE A 99 -9.67 3.52 -24.64
CA PHE A 99 -9.02 4.83 -24.49
C PHE A 99 -8.05 4.90 -23.31
N ASP A 100 -7.72 3.79 -22.65
CA ASP A 100 -6.77 3.80 -21.54
C ASP A 100 -5.33 3.87 -22.05
N GLU A 101 -4.65 5.00 -21.81
CA GLU A 101 -3.22 5.17 -22.12
C GLU A 101 -2.29 4.49 -21.10
N ILE A 102 -2.84 3.91 -20.03
CA ILE A 102 -2.07 3.32 -18.95
C ILE A 102 -1.58 1.94 -19.39
N GLN A 103 -0.29 1.83 -19.70
CA GLN A 103 0.35 0.53 -19.94
C GLN A 103 0.91 -0.06 -18.64
N PRO A 104 0.78 -1.38 -18.43
CA PRO A 104 1.40 -2.04 -17.29
C PRO A 104 2.93 -1.90 -17.39
N ARG A 105 3.57 -1.48 -16.29
CA ARG A 105 5.02 -1.40 -16.22
C ARG A 105 5.62 -2.80 -16.30
N LYS A 106 6.74 -2.95 -17.01
CA LYS A 106 7.54 -4.17 -16.92
C LYS A 106 8.06 -4.33 -15.50
N ASN A 107 7.73 -5.47 -14.89
CA ASN A 107 8.21 -5.84 -13.57
C ASN A 107 9.74 -5.83 -13.53
N ARG A 108 10.30 -5.26 -12.48
CA ARG A 108 11.71 -5.38 -12.13
C ARG A 108 11.86 -6.07 -10.77
#